data_AF-A0A2H9LPY3-F1
#
_entry.id   AF-A0A2H9LPY3-F1
#
_cell.length_a   1.000
_cell.length_b   1.000
_cell.length_c   1.000
_cell.angle_alpha   90.00
_cell.angle_beta   90.00
_cell.angle_gamma   90.00
#
_symmetry.space_group_name_H-M   'P 1'
#
loop_
_entity.id
_entity.type
_entity.pdbx_description
1 polymer ?
#
loop_
_entity_poly.entity_id
_entity_poly.type
_entity_poly.pdbx_seq_one_letter_code
_entity_poly.pdbx_strand_id
1 'polypeptide(L)'
;MVLTFYNKVFKENIFIIGILLKREGSENMSKAKSGYNVFKNDEDVRLLIKSVVGDEGFEIVKHLFDIEKADEFEIADKLDRDVNFVRSVMYKMYTHNLVNYTRRRDPEKGWYIYTWELVPEKIYNALIDKKKERLDSLFQKVENEQSREQGFHCPSCSINLEFPKALELNFSCFACSGMLQPLDNHIRIDDLNTEIKGLSEKIGLLQNKLNGL
;
A
#
# COMPACT_ATOMS: atom_id res chain seq x y z
N MET A 1 -24.62 -15.68 6.43
CA MET A 1 -25.15 -14.35 6.08
C MET A 1 -24.06 -13.30 5.76
N VAL A 2 -22.77 -13.60 6.01
CA VAL A 2 -21.63 -12.72 5.70
C VAL A 2 -21.08 -12.94 4.27
N LEU A 3 -21.04 -14.19 3.79
CA LEU A 3 -20.63 -14.56 2.43
C LEU A 3 -21.53 -13.97 1.31
N THR A 4 -22.77 -13.61 1.64
CA THR A 4 -23.74 -13.02 0.72
C THR A 4 -23.55 -11.52 0.52
N PHE A 5 -22.94 -10.81 1.47
CA PHE A 5 -22.66 -9.37 1.34
C PHE A 5 -21.36 -9.12 0.56
N TYR A 6 -20.33 -9.94 0.84
CA TYR A 6 -19.05 -9.91 0.12
C TYR A 6 -19.24 -10.18 -1.39
N ASN A 7 -20.09 -11.15 -1.75
CA ASN A 7 -20.38 -11.46 -3.15
C ASN A 7 -21.25 -10.42 -3.87
N LYS A 8 -22.05 -9.63 -3.15
CA LYS A 8 -22.95 -8.64 -3.77
C LYS A 8 -22.20 -7.37 -4.18
N VAL A 9 -21.22 -6.93 -3.38
CA VAL A 9 -20.37 -5.76 -3.71
C VAL A 9 -19.31 -6.11 -4.78
N PHE A 10 -18.85 -7.36 -4.82
CA PHE A 10 -17.78 -7.78 -5.74
C PHE A 10 -18.28 -8.15 -7.15
N LYS A 11 -19.53 -8.62 -7.31
CA LYS A 11 -20.08 -9.02 -8.62
C LYS A 11 -20.63 -7.87 -9.47
N GLU A 12 -20.99 -6.74 -8.89
CA GLU A 12 -21.54 -5.61 -9.66
C GLU A 12 -20.47 -4.75 -10.33
N ASN A 13 -19.18 -4.93 -10.03
CA ASN A 13 -18.09 -4.12 -10.60
C ASN A 13 -17.22 -4.80 -11.68
N ILE A 14 -17.54 -6.03 -12.10
CA ILE A 14 -16.76 -6.77 -13.12
C ILE A 14 -17.35 -6.61 -14.54
N PHE A 15 -18.53 -6.00 -14.68
CA PHE A 15 -19.21 -5.91 -15.99
C PHE A 15 -18.81 -4.70 -16.86
N ILE A 16 -17.96 -3.79 -16.36
CA ILE A 16 -17.54 -2.57 -17.10
C ILE A 16 -16.16 -2.74 -17.76
N ILE A 17 -15.48 -3.88 -17.57
CA ILE A 17 -14.13 -4.14 -18.11
C ILE A 17 -14.15 -4.56 -19.60
N GLY A 18 -15.33 -4.62 -20.23
CA GLY A 18 -15.51 -5.22 -21.56
C GLY A 18 -15.43 -4.33 -22.80
N ILE A 19 -15.19 -3.01 -22.71
CA ILE A 19 -15.22 -2.15 -23.91
C ILE A 19 -13.96 -1.29 -23.97
N LEU A 20 -12.97 -1.82 -24.67
CA LEU A 20 -11.73 -1.16 -25.06
C LEU A 20 -11.66 -1.16 -26.59
N LEU A 21 -11.07 -0.08 -27.11
CA LEU A 21 -10.50 0.13 -28.45
C LEU A 21 -11.38 0.84 -29.49
N LYS A 22 -11.20 2.18 -29.57
CA LYS A 22 -10.78 2.83 -30.82
C LYS A 22 -9.95 4.08 -30.54
N ARG A 23 -8.99 4.29 -31.45
CA ARG A 23 -7.91 5.29 -31.51
C ARG A 23 -8.39 6.73 -31.29
N GLU A 24 -7.52 7.60 -30.78
CA GLU A 24 -7.01 8.78 -31.50
C GLU A 24 -5.89 9.51 -30.72
N GLY A 25 -4.81 9.82 -31.44
CA GLY A 25 -3.62 10.49 -30.93
C GLY A 25 -3.62 11.97 -31.31
N SER A 26 -3.51 12.83 -30.30
CA SER A 26 -2.87 14.15 -30.28
C SER A 26 -3.27 14.94 -29.02
N GLU A 27 -4.41 14.63 -28.40
CA GLU A 27 -4.84 15.18 -27.09
C GLU A 27 -4.17 14.52 -25.87
N ASN A 28 -3.57 13.33 -26.03
CA ASN A 28 -2.98 12.58 -24.91
C ASN A 28 -1.67 13.19 -24.37
N MET A 29 -0.96 13.99 -25.16
CA MET A 29 0.35 14.54 -24.75
C MET A 29 0.25 15.65 -23.70
N SER A 30 -0.83 16.46 -23.74
CA SER A 30 -1.07 17.54 -22.77
C SER A 30 -1.63 16.99 -21.46
N LYS A 31 -2.51 15.98 -21.51
CA LYS A 31 -3.01 15.25 -20.33
C LYS A 31 -1.89 14.44 -19.63
N ALA A 32 -1.06 13.72 -20.38
CA ALA A 32 0.06 12.95 -19.81
C ALA A 32 1.07 13.84 -19.07
N LYS A 33 1.38 15.04 -19.60
CA LYS A 33 2.27 16.01 -18.92
C LYS A 33 1.65 16.58 -17.64
N SER A 34 0.33 16.77 -17.60
CA SER A 34 -0.40 17.20 -16.40
C SER A 34 -0.39 16.10 -15.32
N GLY A 35 -0.72 14.86 -15.68
CA GLY A 35 -0.72 13.72 -14.76
C GLY A 35 0.66 13.42 -14.17
N TYR A 36 1.70 13.56 -14.98
CA TYR A 36 3.10 13.36 -14.54
C TYR A 36 3.55 14.41 -13.50
N ASN A 37 3.15 15.67 -13.63
CA ASN A 37 3.44 16.72 -12.64
C ASN A 37 2.71 16.49 -11.30
N VAL A 38 1.50 15.94 -11.34
CA VAL A 38 0.78 15.55 -10.12
C VAL A 38 1.49 14.39 -9.44
N PHE A 39 1.90 13.38 -10.20
CA PHE A 39 2.64 12.22 -9.71
C PHE A 39 3.96 12.60 -9.00
N LYS A 40 4.75 13.51 -9.59
CA LYS A 40 6.03 13.94 -9.00
C LYS A 40 5.87 14.60 -7.61
N ASN A 41 4.75 15.30 -7.37
CA ASN A 41 4.51 16.06 -6.14
C ASN A 41 3.58 15.33 -5.16
N ASP A 42 3.24 14.06 -5.43
CA ASP A 42 2.35 13.29 -4.57
C ASP A 42 3.10 12.83 -3.29
N GLU A 43 2.62 13.23 -2.13
CA GLU A 43 3.24 12.87 -0.85
C GLU A 43 3.13 11.37 -0.55
N ASP A 44 2.06 10.68 -0.95
CA ASP A 44 1.97 9.22 -0.76
C ASP A 44 3.05 8.52 -1.59
N VAL A 45 3.29 8.97 -2.83
CA VAL A 45 4.36 8.45 -3.70
C VAL A 45 5.72 8.68 -3.05
N ARG A 46 5.96 9.89 -2.55
CA ARG A 46 7.21 10.25 -1.88
C ARG A 46 7.45 9.39 -0.65
N LEU A 47 6.45 9.20 0.20
CA LEU A 47 6.53 8.38 1.41
C LEU A 47 6.78 6.91 1.07
N LEU A 48 6.14 6.37 0.02
CA LEU A 48 6.40 5.01 -0.43
C LEU A 48 7.86 4.85 -0.84
N ILE A 49 8.36 5.69 -1.75
CA ILE A 49 9.73 5.59 -2.26
C ILE A 49 10.73 5.72 -1.10
N LYS A 50 10.56 6.71 -0.21
CA LYS A 50 11.41 6.86 0.99
C LYS A 50 11.39 5.61 1.87
N SER A 51 10.24 4.95 2.03
CA SER A 51 10.16 3.70 2.80
C SER A 51 10.95 2.54 2.17
N VAL A 52 11.26 2.61 0.88
CA VAL A 52 12.04 1.60 0.14
C VAL A 52 13.53 1.90 0.14
N VAL A 53 13.90 3.14 -0.20
CA VAL A 53 15.29 3.52 -0.50
C VAL A 53 15.92 4.44 0.55
N GLY A 54 15.14 4.91 1.53
CA GLY A 54 15.57 5.91 2.51
C GLY A 54 15.63 7.33 1.93
N ASP A 55 15.99 8.30 2.76
CA ASP A 55 16.09 9.71 2.34
C ASP A 55 17.20 9.95 1.31
N GLU A 56 18.38 9.37 1.51
CA GLU A 56 19.51 9.52 0.57
C GLU A 56 19.20 8.88 -0.79
N GLY A 57 18.57 7.70 -0.78
CA GLY A 57 18.13 7.06 -2.02
C GLY A 57 17.00 7.82 -2.71
N PHE A 58 16.14 8.51 -1.95
CA PHE A 58 15.08 9.32 -2.53
C PHE A 58 15.63 10.48 -3.35
N GLU A 59 16.76 11.10 -2.97
CA GLU A 59 17.38 12.15 -3.80
C GLU A 59 17.85 11.65 -5.17
N ILE A 60 18.25 10.37 -5.26
CA ILE A 60 18.54 9.73 -6.55
C ILE A 60 17.26 9.56 -7.37
N VAL A 61 16.20 9.02 -6.76
CA VAL A 61 14.93 8.79 -7.45
C VAL A 61 14.28 10.12 -7.86
N LYS A 62 14.46 11.18 -7.07
CA LYS A 62 14.03 12.55 -7.39
C LYS A 62 14.52 12.99 -8.77
N HIS A 63 15.77 12.67 -9.10
CA HIS A 63 16.32 12.97 -10.43
C HIS A 63 15.58 12.21 -11.53
N LEU A 64 15.23 10.94 -11.31
CA LEU A 64 14.44 10.13 -12.25
C LEU A 64 13.00 10.64 -12.46
N PHE A 65 12.47 11.51 -11.60
CA PHE A 65 11.18 12.17 -11.88
C PHE A 65 11.31 13.34 -12.87
N ASP A 66 12.52 13.84 -13.11
CA ASP A 66 12.77 14.97 -14.02
C ASP A 66 13.17 14.52 -15.43
N ILE A 67 13.61 13.27 -15.55
CA ILE A 67 14.10 12.67 -16.78
C ILE A 67 13.36 11.36 -17.04
N GLU A 68 12.95 11.14 -18.28
CA GLU A 68 12.14 9.97 -18.63
C GLU A 68 12.88 8.66 -18.37
N LYS A 69 14.18 8.62 -18.73
CA LYS A 69 15.05 7.46 -18.60
C LYS A 69 16.49 7.91 -18.34
N ALA A 70 17.24 7.17 -17.53
CA ALA A 70 18.69 7.33 -17.39
C ALA A 70 19.39 6.03 -17.01
N ASP A 71 20.67 5.94 -17.35
CA ASP A 71 21.54 4.88 -16.83
C ASP A 71 22.21 5.25 -15.50
N GLU A 72 22.79 4.27 -14.81
CA GLU A 72 23.35 4.51 -13.48
C GLU A 72 24.57 5.42 -13.48
N PHE A 73 25.31 5.50 -14.60
CA PHE A 73 26.48 6.36 -14.73
C PHE A 73 26.05 7.81 -14.92
N GLU A 74 25.03 8.06 -15.75
CA GLU A 74 24.43 9.39 -15.93
C GLU A 74 23.92 9.96 -14.61
N ILE A 75 23.19 9.14 -13.83
CA ILE A 75 22.67 9.53 -12.52
C ILE A 75 23.82 9.81 -11.53
N ALA A 76 24.83 8.94 -11.50
CA ALA A 76 25.98 9.06 -10.61
C ALA A 76 26.79 10.34 -10.88
N ASP A 77 27.10 10.61 -12.16
CA ASP A 77 27.84 11.79 -12.59
C ASP A 77 27.05 13.07 -12.28
N LYS A 78 25.75 13.08 -12.61
CA LYS A 78 24.91 14.26 -12.42
C LYS A 78 24.72 14.67 -10.97
N LEU A 79 24.66 13.70 -10.06
CA LEU A 79 24.43 13.91 -8.63
C LEU A 79 25.71 13.90 -7.79
N ASP A 80 26.88 13.70 -8.41
CA ASP A 80 28.15 13.47 -7.73
C ASP A 80 28.00 12.39 -6.64
N ARG A 81 27.63 11.18 -7.07
CA ARG A 81 27.38 10.02 -6.21
C ARG A 81 28.11 8.80 -6.70
N ASP A 82 28.42 7.90 -5.76
CA ASP A 82 29.00 6.60 -6.10
C ASP A 82 28.01 5.77 -6.93
N VAL A 83 28.49 5.25 -8.07
CA VAL A 83 27.66 4.46 -8.99
C VAL A 83 27.12 3.17 -8.36
N ASN A 84 27.83 2.58 -7.38
CA ASN A 84 27.33 1.40 -6.69
C ASN A 84 26.19 1.74 -5.72
N PHE A 85 26.22 2.93 -5.12
CA PHE A 85 25.09 3.43 -4.36
C PHE A 85 23.85 3.63 -5.25
N VAL A 86 24.02 4.25 -6.42
CA VAL A 86 22.94 4.40 -7.42
C VAL A 86 22.37 3.03 -7.83
N ARG A 87 23.24 2.06 -8.14
CA ARG A 87 22.81 0.68 -8.45
C ARG A 87 22.02 0.04 -7.31
N SER A 88 22.49 0.18 -6.07
CA SER A 88 21.79 -0.34 -4.90
C SER A 88 20.36 0.22 -4.80
N VAL A 89 20.20 1.53 -5.04
CA VAL A 89 18.89 2.20 -5.07
C VAL A 89 18.02 1.65 -6.21
N MET A 90 18.55 1.57 -7.42
CA MET A 90 17.78 1.05 -8.57
C MET A 90 17.34 -0.41 -8.38
N TYR A 91 18.22 -1.26 -7.82
CA TYR A 91 17.88 -2.64 -7.53
C TYR A 91 16.78 -2.76 -6.48
N LYS A 92 16.83 -1.95 -5.40
CA LYS A 92 15.74 -1.91 -4.40
C LYS A 92 14.41 -1.48 -5.03
N MET A 93 14.43 -0.42 -5.85
CA MET A 93 13.26 0.05 -6.57
C MET A 93 12.69 -1.04 -7.49
N TYR A 94 13.56 -1.79 -8.17
CA TYR A 94 13.17 -2.88 -9.05
C TYR A 94 12.57 -4.07 -8.29
N THR A 95 13.16 -4.48 -7.17
CA THR A 95 12.64 -5.56 -6.31
C THR A 95 11.24 -5.24 -5.78
N HIS A 96 10.90 -3.97 -5.63
CA HIS A 96 9.54 -3.53 -5.26
C HIS A 96 8.67 -3.10 -6.45
N ASN A 97 9.09 -3.46 -7.67
CA ASN A 97 8.35 -3.23 -8.91
C ASN A 97 8.01 -1.75 -9.15
N LEU A 98 8.86 -0.81 -8.73
CA LEU A 98 8.62 0.64 -8.87
C LEU A 98 9.24 1.22 -10.14
N VAL A 99 10.19 0.50 -10.75
CA VAL A 99 10.91 0.90 -11.98
C VAL A 99 10.91 -0.24 -13.00
N ASN A 100 11.10 0.13 -14.25
CA ASN A 100 11.51 -0.75 -15.33
C ASN A 100 12.97 -0.52 -15.68
N TYR A 101 13.58 -1.50 -16.35
CA TYR A 101 14.85 -1.30 -17.01
C TYR A 101 14.84 -1.89 -18.42
N THR A 102 15.66 -1.31 -19.27
CA THR A 102 16.08 -1.92 -20.55
C THR A 102 17.59 -2.11 -20.51
N ARG A 103 18.10 -3.07 -21.29
CA ARG A 103 19.54 -3.31 -21.41
C ARG A 103 19.98 -3.19 -22.85
N ARG A 104 21.10 -2.52 -23.08
CA ARG A 104 21.77 -2.45 -24.38
C ARG A 104 23.21 -2.89 -24.23
N ARG A 105 23.75 -3.56 -25.25
CA ARG A 105 25.17 -3.92 -25.28
C ARG A 105 25.96 -2.72 -25.82
N ASP A 106 26.98 -2.31 -25.08
CA ASP A 106 27.94 -1.32 -25.53
C ASP A 106 28.76 -1.92 -26.69
N PRO A 107 28.74 -1.33 -27.91
CA PRO A 107 29.43 -1.86 -29.07
C PRO A 107 30.96 -1.74 -28.98
N GLU A 108 31.48 -0.79 -28.20
CA GLU A 108 32.93 -0.56 -28.05
C GLU A 108 33.51 -1.40 -26.93
N LYS A 109 32.87 -1.37 -25.76
CA LYS A 109 33.41 -1.97 -24.53
C LYS A 109 32.81 -3.36 -24.24
N GLY A 110 31.73 -3.74 -24.91
CA GLY A 110 31.14 -5.08 -24.86
C GLY A 110 30.28 -5.42 -23.64
N TRP A 111 30.20 -4.55 -22.62
CA TRP A 111 29.35 -4.72 -21.43
C TRP A 111 27.92 -4.20 -21.63
N TYR A 112 27.02 -4.50 -20.69
CA TYR A 112 25.61 -4.08 -20.76
C TYR A 112 25.34 -2.80 -19.98
N ILE A 113 24.74 -1.81 -20.63
CA ILE A 113 24.22 -0.58 -20.00
C ILE A 113 22.76 -0.81 -19.65
N TYR A 114 22.41 -0.56 -18.39
CA TYR A 114 21.04 -0.63 -17.88
C TYR A 114 20.45 0.77 -17.84
N THR A 115 19.34 0.97 -18.52
CA THR A 115 18.62 2.23 -18.54
C THR A 115 17.31 2.05 -17.77
N TRP A 116 17.12 2.87 -16.74
CA TRP A 116 16.02 2.79 -15.78
C TRP A 116 14.92 3.79 -16.11
N GLU A 117 13.69 3.41 -15.80
CA GLU A 117 12.48 4.22 -16.05
C GLU A 117 11.53 4.07 -14.86
N LEU A 118 11.09 5.19 -14.29
CA LEU A 118 10.01 5.19 -13.30
C LEU A 118 8.68 5.00 -14.02
N VAL A 119 7.85 4.11 -13.48
CA VAL A 119 6.52 3.83 -14.04
C VAL A 119 5.45 4.26 -13.04
N PRO A 120 4.81 5.43 -13.22
CA PRO A 120 3.83 5.97 -12.27
C PRO A 120 2.71 4.99 -11.93
N GLU A 121 2.18 4.29 -12.94
CA GLU A 121 1.13 3.28 -12.75
C GLU A 121 1.54 2.19 -11.76
N LYS A 122 2.77 1.67 -11.87
CA LYS A 122 3.26 0.64 -10.96
C LYS A 122 3.37 1.16 -9.52
N ILE A 123 3.78 2.40 -9.37
CA ILE A 123 3.96 3.03 -8.05
C ILE A 123 2.60 3.26 -7.38
N TYR A 124 1.59 3.76 -8.12
CA TYR A 124 0.23 3.86 -7.59
C TYR A 124 -0.39 2.50 -7.28
N ASN A 125 -0.16 1.50 -8.12
CA ASN A 125 -0.61 0.13 -7.83
C ASN A 125 0.04 -0.39 -6.54
N ALA A 126 1.35 -0.25 -6.38
CA ALA A 126 2.05 -0.64 -5.16
C ALA A 126 1.53 0.11 -3.91
N LEU A 127 1.19 1.40 -4.03
CA LEU A 127 0.54 2.16 -2.97
C LEU A 127 -0.83 1.60 -2.59
N ILE A 128 -1.66 1.31 -3.60
CA ILE A 128 -3.01 0.77 -3.42
C ILE A 128 -2.92 -0.60 -2.76
N ASP A 129 -2.04 -1.48 -3.24
CA ASP A 129 -1.90 -2.84 -2.72
C ASP A 129 -1.43 -2.83 -1.27
N LYS A 130 -0.42 -2.01 -0.93
CA LYS A 130 0.03 -1.84 0.46
C LYS A 130 -1.08 -1.34 1.38
N LYS A 131 -1.95 -0.43 0.90
CA LYS A 131 -3.10 0.05 1.69
C LYS A 131 -4.21 -1.01 1.79
N LYS A 132 -4.43 -1.82 0.75
CA LYS A 132 -5.37 -2.96 0.80
C LYS A 132 -4.92 -4.04 1.78
N GLU A 133 -3.63 -4.39 1.81
CA GLU A 133 -3.10 -5.32 2.81
C GLU A 133 -3.36 -4.84 4.25
N ARG A 134 -3.19 -3.53 4.49
CA ARG A 134 -3.53 -2.93 5.79
C ARG A 134 -5.04 -2.99 6.05
N LEU A 135 -5.86 -2.73 5.04
CA LEU A 135 -7.32 -2.79 5.14
C LEU A 135 -7.80 -4.20 5.52
N ASP A 136 -7.25 -5.24 4.87
CA ASP A 136 -7.55 -6.63 5.17
C ASP A 136 -7.16 -7.00 6.61
N SER A 137 -6.00 -6.53 7.08
CA SER A 137 -5.58 -6.70 8.49
C SER A 137 -6.55 -6.02 9.47
N LEU A 138 -7.13 -4.88 9.11
CA LEU A 138 -8.13 -4.20 9.95
C LEU A 138 -9.45 -4.96 9.98
N PHE A 139 -9.92 -5.47 8.84
CA PHE A 139 -11.11 -6.31 8.80
C PHE A 139 -10.96 -7.58 9.65
N GLN A 140 -9.80 -8.25 9.58
CA GLN A 140 -9.50 -9.39 10.45
C GLN A 140 -9.54 -9.02 11.93
N LYS A 141 -9.08 -7.81 12.31
CA LYS A 141 -9.18 -7.34 13.69
C LYS A 141 -10.63 -7.13 14.12
N VAL A 142 -11.48 -6.57 13.26
CA VAL A 142 -12.91 -6.41 13.55
C VAL A 142 -13.58 -7.77 13.74
N GLU A 143 -13.32 -8.74 12.86
CA GLU A 143 -13.85 -10.10 12.97
C GLU A 143 -13.39 -10.78 14.28
N ASN A 144 -12.12 -10.61 14.64
CA ASN A 144 -11.57 -11.12 15.90
C ASN A 144 -12.23 -10.46 17.12
N GLU A 145 -12.49 -9.16 17.09
CA GLU A 145 -13.21 -8.50 18.18
C GLU A 145 -14.68 -8.97 18.25
N GLN A 146 -15.39 -9.05 17.13
CA GLN A 146 -16.77 -9.52 17.09
C GLN A 146 -16.92 -10.96 17.60
N SER A 147 -15.98 -11.85 17.28
CA SER A 147 -16.01 -13.22 17.82
C SER A 147 -15.80 -13.28 19.34
N ARG A 148 -15.25 -12.23 19.95
CA ARG A 148 -15.04 -12.10 21.40
C ARG A 148 -16.16 -11.40 22.13
N GLU A 149 -17.22 -10.95 21.46
CA GLU A 149 -18.38 -10.24 22.05
C GLU A 149 -19.10 -11.04 23.15
N GLN A 150 -19.02 -12.37 23.11
CA GLN A 150 -19.55 -13.26 24.16
C GLN A 150 -18.56 -13.51 25.31
N GLY A 151 -17.38 -12.90 25.24
CA GLY A 151 -16.32 -13.02 26.23
C GLY A 151 -16.61 -12.26 27.51
N PHE A 152 -15.73 -12.47 28.48
CA PHE A 152 -15.79 -11.86 29.79
C PHE A 152 -14.45 -11.20 30.13
N HIS A 153 -14.50 -10.19 30.98
CA HIS A 153 -13.39 -9.34 31.37
C HIS A 153 -13.37 -9.16 32.88
N CYS A 154 -12.17 -9.21 33.47
CA CYS A 154 -11.95 -8.82 34.87
C CYS A 154 -11.46 -7.37 34.94
N PRO A 155 -12.22 -6.42 35.51
CA PRO A 155 -11.82 -5.02 35.60
C PRO A 155 -10.58 -4.80 36.47
N SER A 156 -10.42 -5.60 37.53
CA SER A 156 -9.30 -5.45 38.47
C SER A 156 -7.97 -5.97 37.93
N CYS A 157 -7.99 -7.03 37.12
CA CYS A 157 -6.77 -7.69 36.62
C CYS A 157 -6.51 -7.42 35.14
N SER A 158 -7.44 -6.77 34.44
CA SER A 158 -7.39 -6.54 32.99
C SER A 158 -7.22 -7.84 32.17
N ILE A 159 -7.79 -8.95 32.65
CA ILE A 159 -7.75 -10.25 31.98
C ILE A 159 -9.05 -10.45 31.20
N ASN A 160 -8.93 -10.89 29.95
CA ASN A 160 -10.06 -11.29 29.11
C ASN A 160 -10.13 -12.81 29.00
N LEU A 161 -11.33 -13.36 29.05
CA LEU A 161 -11.62 -14.78 28.99
C LEU A 161 -12.72 -15.04 27.97
N GLU A 162 -12.60 -16.11 27.21
CA GLU A 162 -13.67 -16.58 26.33
C GLU A 162 -14.82 -17.16 27.16
N PHE A 163 -16.02 -17.20 26.59
CA PHE A 163 -17.22 -17.73 27.26
C PHE A 163 -17.02 -19.12 27.89
N PRO A 164 -16.47 -20.13 27.19
CA PRO A 164 -16.32 -21.47 27.79
C PRO A 164 -15.41 -21.44 29.01
N LYS A 165 -14.36 -20.60 28.98
CA LYS A 165 -13.42 -20.48 30.09
C LYS A 165 -14.03 -19.74 31.28
N ALA A 166 -14.81 -18.69 31.01
CA ALA A 166 -15.57 -18.00 32.04
C ALA A 166 -16.57 -18.95 32.72
N LEU A 167 -17.24 -19.81 31.95
CA LEU A 167 -18.17 -20.82 32.46
C LEU A 167 -17.46 -21.86 33.35
N GLU A 168 -16.32 -22.39 32.92
CA GLU A 168 -15.49 -23.31 33.74
C GLU A 168 -15.11 -22.71 35.09
N LEU A 169 -14.85 -21.40 35.12
CA LEU A 169 -14.47 -20.67 36.32
C LEU A 169 -15.68 -20.11 37.10
N ASN A 170 -16.91 -20.51 36.76
CA ASN A 170 -18.16 -19.98 37.32
C ASN A 170 -18.21 -18.44 37.33
N PHE A 171 -17.70 -17.83 36.27
CA PHE A 171 -17.58 -16.38 36.09
C PHE A 171 -16.75 -15.68 37.18
N SER A 172 -15.80 -16.39 37.80
CA SER A 172 -14.84 -15.83 38.77
C SER A 172 -13.43 -15.74 38.17
N CYS A 173 -12.73 -14.64 38.45
CA CYS A 173 -11.35 -14.46 38.03
C CYS A 173 -10.41 -15.38 38.81
N PHE A 174 -9.58 -16.17 38.12
CA PHE A 174 -8.62 -17.06 38.76
C PHE A 174 -7.49 -16.33 39.53
N ALA A 175 -7.25 -15.05 39.25
CA ALA A 175 -6.16 -14.28 39.86
C ALA A 175 -6.60 -13.50 41.11
N CYS A 176 -7.79 -12.90 41.10
CA CYS A 176 -8.28 -12.05 42.21
C CYS A 176 -9.58 -12.55 42.85
N SER A 177 -10.15 -13.65 42.36
CA SER A 177 -11.45 -14.19 42.77
C SER A 177 -12.65 -13.24 42.56
N GLY A 178 -12.43 -12.08 41.92
CA GLY A 178 -13.49 -11.13 41.59
C GLY A 178 -14.44 -11.63 40.51
N MET A 179 -15.65 -11.09 40.47
CA MET A 179 -16.66 -11.42 39.46
C MET A 179 -16.26 -10.88 38.09
N LEU A 180 -16.37 -11.71 37.06
CA LEU A 180 -16.15 -11.30 35.68
C LEU A 180 -17.36 -10.53 35.15
N GLN A 181 -17.10 -9.56 34.28
CA GLN A 181 -18.12 -8.76 33.58
C GLN A 181 -18.15 -9.15 32.10
N PRO A 182 -19.28 -9.00 31.39
CA PRO A 182 -19.30 -9.14 29.94
C PRO A 182 -18.27 -8.21 29.29
N LEU A 183 -17.56 -8.71 28.28
CA LEU A 183 -16.63 -7.89 27.51
C LEU A 183 -17.43 -6.92 26.65
N ASP A 184 -17.26 -5.61 26.89
CA ASP A 184 -17.73 -4.57 25.98
C ASP A 184 -16.57 -4.12 25.08
N ASN A 185 -16.67 -4.47 23.80
CA ASN A 185 -15.70 -4.06 22.79
C ASN A 185 -16.33 -3.20 21.68
N HIS A 186 -17.53 -2.65 21.89
CA HIS A 186 -18.19 -1.81 20.90
C HIS A 186 -17.33 -0.59 20.52
N ILE A 187 -16.75 0.09 21.52
CA ILE A 187 -15.85 1.25 21.31
C ILE A 187 -14.65 0.83 20.43
N ARG A 188 -14.06 -0.34 20.72
CA ARG A 188 -12.91 -0.85 19.98
C ARG A 188 -13.27 -1.16 18.52
N ILE A 189 -14.44 -1.75 18.29
CA ILE A 189 -14.97 -2.07 16.96
C ILE A 189 -15.27 -0.77 16.19
N ASP A 190 -15.86 0.23 16.82
CA ASP A 190 -16.16 1.52 16.21
C ASP A 190 -14.90 2.29 15.80
N ASP A 191 -13.85 2.26 16.64
CA ASP A 191 -12.54 2.83 16.30
C ASP A 191 -11.94 2.14 15.06
N LEU A 192 -11.99 0.80 15.01
CA LEU A 192 -11.50 0.03 13.86
C LEU A 192 -12.30 0.34 12.59
N ASN A 193 -13.63 0.43 12.68
CA ASN A 193 -14.50 0.78 11.56
C ASN A 193 -14.22 2.19 11.04
N THR A 194 -13.92 3.13 11.94
CA THR A 194 -13.53 4.50 11.58
C THR A 194 -12.20 4.49 10.82
N GLU A 195 -11.20 3.70 11.26
CA GLU A 195 -9.93 3.54 10.56
C GLU A 195 -10.13 2.90 9.17
N ILE A 196 -10.95 1.85 9.08
CA ILE A 196 -11.31 1.16 7.82
C ILE A 196 -11.93 2.13 6.82
N LYS A 197 -12.88 2.96 7.28
CA LYS A 197 -13.54 3.96 6.43
C LYS A 197 -12.53 4.96 5.88
N GLY A 198 -11.71 5.55 6.76
CA GLY A 198 -10.69 6.52 6.34
C GLY A 198 -9.65 5.92 5.39
N LEU A 199 -9.25 4.66 5.58
CA LEU A 199 -8.33 3.98 4.68
C LEU A 199 -8.96 3.65 3.32
N SER A 200 -10.23 3.25 3.31
CA SER A 200 -11.00 2.95 2.09
C SER A 200 -11.17 4.20 1.23
N GLU A 201 -11.49 5.34 1.85
CA GLU A 201 -11.57 6.64 1.16
C GLU A 201 -10.23 7.01 0.51
N LYS A 202 -9.11 6.85 1.24
CA LYS A 202 -7.76 7.08 0.70
C LYS A 202 -7.43 6.18 -0.50
N ILE A 203 -7.81 4.91 -0.45
CA ILE A 203 -7.64 3.99 -1.59
C ILE A 203 -8.43 4.48 -2.81
N GLY A 204 -9.68 4.92 -2.63
CA GLY A 204 -10.48 5.50 -3.70
C GLY A 204 -9.84 6.74 -4.33
N LEU A 205 -9.25 7.62 -3.52
CA LEU A 205 -8.51 8.79 -4.02
C LEU A 205 -7.29 8.38 -4.86
N LEU A 206 -6.54 7.36 -4.43
CA LEU A 206 -5.41 6.84 -5.20
C LEU A 206 -5.84 6.19 -6.53
N GLN A 207 -6.97 5.47 -6.53
CA GLN A 207 -7.53 4.91 -7.76
C GLN A 207 -7.94 6.00 -8.75
N ASN A 208 -8.53 7.09 -8.27
CA ASN A 208 -8.85 8.24 -9.12
C ASN A 208 -7.60 8.90 -9.71
N LYS A 209 -6.51 9.00 -8.93
CA LYS A 209 -5.22 9.50 -9.42
C LYS A 209 -4.63 8.58 -10.48
N LEU A 210 -4.65 7.26 -10.26
CA LEU A 210 -4.17 6.26 -11.21
C LEU A 210 -4.96 6.31 -12.53
N ASN A 211 -6.29 6.40 -12.46
CA ASN A 211 -7.16 6.49 -13.64
C ASN A 211 -7.03 7.83 -14.40
N GLY A 212 -6.45 8.84 -13.77
CA GLY A 212 -6.23 10.17 -14.34
C GLY A 212 -4.84 10.37 -14.96
N LEU A 213 -3.96 9.36 -14.89
CA LEU A 213 -2.68 9.32 -15.63
C LEU A 213 -2.93 9.08 -17.13
#